data_AF-A0A964GJ51-F1
#
_entry.id   AF-A0A964GJ51-F1
#
_cell.length_a   1.000
_cell.length_b   1.000
_cell.length_c   1.000
_cell.angle_alpha   90.00
_cell.angle_beta   90.00
_cell.angle_gamma   90.00
#
_symmetry.space_group_name_H-M   'P 1'
#
loop_
_entity.id
_entity.type
_entity.pdbx_description
1 polymer ?
#
loop_
_entity_poly.entity_id
_entity_poly.type
_entity_poly.pdbx_seq_one_letter_code
_entity_poly.pdbx_strand_id
1 'polypeptide(L)'
;MTDPVKQFDSRQSTTSEGDYLAWRLKHPTGFVVNIDKRHNMKQYPMVHQVKDRQLSAEKNKNFTTGAYYKLCASELRDLEQYCQAEFKRPLTYCRRCKPAGDGLEA
;
A
#
# COMPACT_ATOMS: atom_id res chain seq x y z
N MET A 1 7.12 2.82 -19.30
CA MET A 1 5.85 3.44 -18.86
C MET A 1 5.68 3.00 -17.42
N THR A 2 5.68 3.93 -16.47
CA THR A 2 5.41 3.62 -15.05
C THR A 2 3.93 3.27 -14.93
N ASP A 3 3.61 2.18 -14.25
CA ASP A 3 2.22 1.83 -13.97
C ASP A 3 1.62 2.89 -13.04
N PRO A 4 0.45 3.47 -13.35
CA PRO A 4 -0.17 4.44 -12.46
C PRO A 4 -0.52 3.79 -11.12
N VAL A 5 -0.45 4.57 -10.05
CA VAL A 5 -0.89 4.14 -8.71
C VAL A 5 -2.35 3.67 -8.79
N LYS A 6 -2.60 2.42 -8.39
CA LYS A 6 -3.93 1.81 -8.39
C LYS A 6 -4.53 1.85 -6.99
N GLN A 7 -5.75 2.40 -6.89
CA GLN A 7 -6.51 2.40 -5.66
C GLN A 7 -7.45 1.19 -5.59
N PHE A 8 -7.53 0.55 -4.43
CA PHE A 8 -8.49 -0.52 -4.13
C PHE A 8 -9.28 -0.17 -2.85
N ASP A 9 -10.60 -0.09 -2.96
CA ASP A 9 -11.53 0.16 -1.85
C ASP A 9 -12.67 -0.86 -1.92
N SER A 10 -12.85 -1.67 -0.87
CA SER A 10 -13.93 -2.68 -0.80
C SER A 10 -15.34 -2.14 -1.03
N ARG A 11 -15.56 -0.84 -0.82
CA ARG A 11 -16.87 -0.21 -1.04
C ARG A 11 -17.10 0.19 -2.49
N GLN A 12 -16.08 0.09 -3.36
CA GLN A 12 -16.18 0.40 -4.77
C GLN A 12 -16.24 -0.90 -5.59
N SER A 13 -17.30 -1.06 -6.38
CA SER A 13 -17.54 -2.27 -7.17
C SER A 13 -16.48 -2.52 -8.27
N THR A 14 -15.80 -1.47 -8.72
CA THR A 14 -14.80 -1.52 -9.81
C THR A 14 -13.37 -1.79 -9.34
N THR A 15 -13.12 -1.83 -8.03
CA THR A 15 -11.79 -2.07 -7.44
C THR A 15 -11.90 -3.01 -6.25
N SER A 16 -12.49 -4.17 -6.52
CA SER A 16 -12.88 -5.17 -5.52
C SER A 16 -11.68 -5.85 -4.85
N GLU A 17 -11.94 -6.61 -3.79
CA GLU A 17 -10.94 -7.48 -3.16
C GLU A 17 -10.34 -8.49 -4.16
N GLY A 18 -11.14 -8.99 -5.10
CA GLY A 18 -10.68 -9.87 -6.17
C GLY A 18 -9.66 -9.19 -7.09
N ASP A 19 -9.91 -7.94 -7.47
CA ASP A 19 -8.99 -7.17 -8.32
C ASP A 19 -7.67 -6.87 -7.60
N TYR A 20 -7.74 -6.57 -6.30
CA TYR A 20 -6.56 -6.40 -5.47
C TYR A 20 -5.72 -7.69 -5.40
N LEU A 21 -6.36 -8.84 -5.19
CA LEU A 21 -5.68 -10.14 -5.18
C LEU A 21 -5.06 -10.46 -6.55
N ALA A 22 -5.79 -10.24 -7.64
CA ALA A 22 -5.29 -10.43 -9.00
C ALA A 22 -4.10 -9.51 -9.32
N TRP A 23 -4.13 -8.25 -8.85
CA TRP A 23 -3.01 -7.33 -8.99
C TRP A 23 -1.77 -7.84 -8.25
N ARG A 24 -1.91 -8.29 -7.00
CA ARG A 24 -0.77 -8.83 -6.23
C ARG A 24 -0.10 -10.02 -6.88
N LEU A 25 -0.87 -10.91 -7.51
CA LEU A 25 -0.32 -12.06 -8.24
C LEU A 25 0.54 -11.63 -9.44
N LYS A 26 0.18 -10.51 -10.09
CA LYS A 26 0.93 -9.95 -11.24
C LYS A 26 2.12 -9.08 -10.82
N HIS A 27 2.11 -8.55 -9.60
CA HIS A 27 3.12 -7.61 -9.09
C HIS A 27 3.77 -8.13 -7.79
N PRO A 28 4.46 -9.29 -7.80
CA PRO A 28 5.00 -9.91 -6.58
C PRO A 28 6.08 -9.08 -5.86
N THR A 29 6.77 -8.21 -6.62
CA THR A 29 7.78 -7.26 -6.12
C THR A 29 7.21 -5.87 -5.81
N GLY A 30 5.91 -5.66 -6.06
CA GLY A 30 5.27 -4.35 -5.89
C GLY A 30 5.04 -3.97 -4.43
N PHE A 31 4.44 -2.80 -4.26
CA PHE A 31 4.20 -2.16 -2.97
C PHE A 31 2.71 -1.88 -2.76
N VAL A 32 2.29 -1.94 -1.50
CA VAL A 32 0.92 -1.68 -1.05
C VAL A 32 0.96 -0.70 0.10
N VAL A 33 0.19 0.38 0.02
CA VAL A 33 0.02 1.36 1.09
C VAL A 33 -1.38 1.26 1.66
N ASN A 34 -1.49 1.10 2.98
CA ASN A 34 -2.77 1.25 3.67
C ASN A 34 -3.02 2.74 3.96
N ILE A 35 -4.17 3.25 3.53
CA ILE A 35 -4.63 4.61 3.81
C ILE A 35 -5.86 4.58 4.71
N ASP A 36 -5.79 5.27 5.85
CA ASP A 36 -6.96 5.55 6.69
C ASP A 36 -7.81 6.63 6.01
N LYS A 37 -9.10 6.34 5.80
CA LYS A 37 -10.04 7.27 5.14
C LYS A 37 -10.31 8.52 5.96
N ARG A 38 -10.15 8.44 7.28
CA ARG A 38 -10.30 9.59 8.18
C ARG A 38 -9.02 10.41 8.28
N HIS A 39 -7.92 9.93 7.70
CA HIS A 39 -6.59 10.53 7.75
C HIS A 39 -6.11 10.91 9.16
N ASN A 40 -6.61 10.25 10.21
CA ASN A 40 -6.33 10.58 11.60
C ASN A 40 -5.41 9.57 12.30
N MET A 41 -5.22 8.39 11.70
CA MET A 41 -4.24 7.43 12.20
C MET A 41 -2.82 7.91 11.91
N LYS A 42 -2.02 8.11 12.97
CA LYS A 42 -0.65 8.63 12.89
C LYS A 42 0.26 7.73 12.06
N GLN A 43 0.07 6.41 12.17
CA GLN A 43 0.87 5.42 11.50
C GLN A 43 0.55 5.22 10.02
N TYR A 44 -0.49 5.84 9.45
CA TYR A 44 -0.80 5.75 8.03
C TYR A 44 -0.50 7.07 7.32
N PRO A 45 -0.10 7.12 6.05
CA PRO A 45 0.03 6.01 5.10
C PRO A 45 1.15 5.03 5.48
N MET A 46 0.89 3.72 5.49
CA MET A 46 1.89 2.68 5.79
C MET A 46 2.12 1.76 4.61
N VAL A 47 3.38 1.67 4.17
CA VAL A 47 3.80 0.82 3.06
C VAL A 47 4.24 -0.57 3.50
N HIS A 48 3.86 -1.54 2.68
CA HIS A 48 4.23 -2.94 2.74
C HIS A 48 4.71 -3.39 1.35
N GLN A 49 5.58 -4.38 1.30
CA GLN A 49 5.85 -5.12 0.06
C GLN A 49 4.74 -6.15 -0.16
N VAL A 50 4.38 -6.45 -1.41
CA VAL A 50 3.32 -7.42 -1.75
C VAL A 50 3.56 -8.80 -1.12
N LYS A 51 4.84 -9.20 -1.03
CA LYS A 51 5.30 -10.45 -0.39
C LYS A 51 5.25 -10.45 1.15
N ASP A 52 4.87 -9.35 1.79
CA ASP A 52 4.72 -9.32 3.25
C ASP A 52 3.64 -10.31 3.69
N ARG A 53 4.02 -11.25 4.55
CA ARG A 53 3.12 -12.25 5.13
C ARG A 53 1.93 -11.66 5.87
N GLN A 54 2.02 -10.42 6.36
CA GLN A 54 0.85 -9.72 6.94
C GLN A 54 -0.22 -9.34 5.90
N LEU A 55 0.14 -9.24 4.63
CA LEU A 55 -0.81 -9.07 3.53
C LEU A 55 -1.37 -10.42 3.02
N SER A 56 -0.69 -11.54 3.27
CA SER A 56 -1.08 -12.87 2.77
C SER A 56 -1.81 -13.74 3.79
N ALA A 57 -1.83 -13.37 5.08
CA ALA A 57 -2.50 -14.16 6.09
C ALA A 57 -4.01 -14.19 5.83
N GLU A 58 -4.53 -15.36 5.46
CA GLU A 58 -5.96 -15.72 5.32
C GLU A 58 -6.82 -15.36 6.54
N LYS A 59 -6.20 -14.99 7.67
CA LYS A 59 -6.86 -14.44 8.87
C LYS A 59 -7.53 -13.07 8.63
N ASN A 60 -7.20 -12.37 7.55
CA ASN A 60 -7.78 -11.06 7.22
C ASN A 60 -8.75 -11.17 6.03
N LYS A 61 -9.93 -11.78 6.21
CA LYS A 61 -11.04 -11.75 5.21
C LYS A 61 -11.57 -10.34 4.87
N ASN A 62 -10.91 -9.29 5.34
CA ASN A 62 -11.27 -7.90 5.15
C ASN A 62 -10.00 -7.11 4.87
N PHE A 63 -9.32 -7.38 3.75
CA PHE A 63 -8.07 -6.71 3.40
C PHE A 63 -8.25 -5.22 3.12
N THR A 64 -9.47 -4.75 2.86
CA THR A 64 -9.85 -3.34 2.80
C THR A 64 -11.10 -3.20 3.66
N THR A 65 -10.97 -3.02 4.98
CA THR A 65 -12.17 -2.74 5.80
C THR A 65 -12.76 -1.40 5.37
N GLY A 66 -14.04 -1.16 5.67
CA GLY A 66 -14.69 0.10 5.31
C GLY A 66 -13.96 1.36 5.78
N ALA A 67 -13.10 1.27 6.81
CA ALA A 67 -12.32 2.38 7.36
C ALA A 67 -11.04 2.73 6.58
N TYR A 68 -10.58 1.87 5.66
CA TYR A 68 -9.34 2.11 4.92
C TYR A 68 -9.46 1.69 3.45
N TYR A 69 -8.51 2.13 2.63
CA TYR A 69 -8.32 1.69 1.26
C TYR A 69 -6.83 1.44 1.00
N LYS A 70 -6.50 0.83 -0.14
CA LYS A 70 -5.13 0.52 -0.53
C LYS A 70 -4.72 1.29 -1.76
N LEU A 71 -3.48 1.75 -1.77
CA LEU A 71 -2.80 2.21 -2.98
C LEU A 71 -1.72 1.20 -3.32
N CYS A 72 -1.61 0.84 -4.59
CA CYS A 72 -0.68 -0.17 -5.09
C CYS A 72 0.12 0.39 -6.26
N ALA A 73 1.42 0.13 -6.27
CA ALA A 73 2.31 0.50 -7.38
C ALA A 73 3.44 -0.51 -7.52
N SER A 74 4.03 -0.59 -8.70
CA SER A 74 5.23 -1.39 -8.95
C SER A 74 6.46 -0.77 -8.29
N GLU A 75 6.52 0.57 -8.22
CA GLU A 75 7.64 1.33 -7.64
C GLU A 75 7.22 2.08 -6.37
N LEU A 76 8.10 2.06 -5.36
CA LEU A 76 7.88 2.78 -4.09
C LEU A 76 7.79 4.30 -4.30
N ARG A 77 8.62 4.83 -5.20
CA ARG A 77 8.69 6.27 -5.52
C ARG A 77 7.34 6.83 -5.99
N ASP A 78 6.58 6.05 -6.76
CA ASP A 78 5.28 6.48 -7.28
C ASP A 78 4.27 6.67 -6.13
N LEU A 79 4.34 5.80 -5.10
CA LEU A 79 3.51 5.91 -3.90
C LEU A 79 3.94 7.08 -3.01
N GLU A 80 5.23 7.35 -2.90
CA GLU A 80 5.76 8.50 -2.16
C GLU A 80 5.29 9.82 -2.79
N GLN A 81 5.46 9.95 -4.11
CA GLN A 81 5.01 11.12 -4.86
C GLN A 81 3.50 11.32 -4.75
N TYR A 82 2.72 10.25 -4.93
CA TYR A 82 1.26 10.30 -4.80
C TYR A 82 0.82 10.71 -3.40
N CYS A 83 1.35 10.07 -2.35
CA CYS A 83 0.94 10.39 -0.97
C CYS A 83 1.35 11.80 -0.55
N GLN A 84 2.51 12.26 -1.00
CA GLN A 84 2.97 13.62 -0.76
C GLN A 84 2.11 14.65 -1.51
N ALA A 85 1.73 14.37 -2.76
CA ALA A 85 0.89 15.27 -3.55
C ALA A 85 -0.54 15.37 -3.00
N GLU A 86 -1.18 14.23 -2.78
CA GLU A 86 -2.61 14.14 -2.41
C GLU A 86 -2.86 14.38 -0.93
N PHE A 87 -2.07 13.76 -0.05
CA PHE A 87 -2.34 13.78 1.40
C PHE A 87 -1.42 14.71 2.18
N LYS A 88 -0.39 15.27 1.55
CA LYS A 88 0.69 16.04 2.21
C LYS A 88 1.33 15.26 3.36
N ARG A 89 1.44 13.94 3.21
CA ARG A 89 2.00 13.04 4.24
C ARG A 89 3.06 12.12 3.64
N PRO A 90 4.24 12.00 4.29
CA PRO A 90 5.23 11.01 3.90
C PRO A 90 4.74 9.59 4.21
N LEU A 91 5.26 8.61 3.47
CA LEU A 91 5.04 7.21 3.79
C LEU A 91 5.72 6.83 5.11
N THR A 92 5.01 6.04 5.91
CA THR A 92 5.61 5.25 6.98
C THR A 92 5.86 3.83 6.48
N TYR A 93 6.81 3.14 7.08
CA TYR A 93 7.23 1.81 6.63
C TYR A 93 6.83 0.74 7.65
N CYS A 94 6.22 -0.35 7.17
CA CYS A 94 6.13 -1.57 7.97
C CYS A 94 7.53 -1.98 8.41
N ARG A 95 7.75 -2.23 9.70
CA ARG A 95 9.08 -2.56 10.26
C ARG A 95 9.77 -3.72 9.56
N ARG A 96 9.00 -4.65 8.99
CA ARG A 96 9.50 -5.84 8.26
C ARG A 96 9.69 -5.60 6.76
N CYS A 97 9.07 -4.55 6.21
CA CYS A 97 9.18 -4.15 4.81
C CYS A 97 10.08 -2.95 4.59
N LYS A 98 10.49 -2.27 5.68
CA LYS A 98 11.43 -1.17 5.65
C LYS A 98 12.66 -1.65 4.86
N PRO A 99 13.11 -0.92 3.83
CA PRO A 99 14.39 -1.21 3.20
C PRO A 99 15.44 -1.29 4.30
N ALA A 100 16.30 -2.32 4.28
CA ALA A 100 17.51 -2.26 5.08
C ALA A 100 18.17 -0.94 4.71
N GLY A 101 18.46 -0.08 5.69
CA GLY A 101 19.04 1.21 5.39
C GLY A 101 20.30 0.96 4.58
N ASP A 102 20.28 1.33 3.30
CA ASP A 102 21.51 1.54 2.55
C ASP A 102 22.32 2.49 3.42
N GLY A 103 23.46 1.99 3.91
CA GLY A 103 24.39 2.75 4.72
C GLY A 103 25.02 3.87 3.91
N LEU A 104 24.23 4.89 3.59
CA LEU A 104 24.75 6.19 3.22
C LEU A 104 24.67 7.07 4.47
N GLU A 105 25.86 7.32 5.01
CA GLU A 105 26.14 8.00 6.26
C GLU A 105 25.62 9.44 6.34
N ALA A 106 25.52 9.87 7.61
CA ALA A 106 25.76 11.19 8.20
C ALA A 106 25.76 12.44 7.31
#